data_AF-A0A8C2SSW0-F1
#
_entry.id   AF-A0A8C2SSW0-F1
#
_cell.length_a   1.000
_cell.length_b   1.000
_cell.length_c   1.000
_cell.angle_alpha   90.00
_cell.angle_beta   90.00
_cell.angle_gamma   90.00
#
_symmetry.space_group_name_H-M   'P 1'
#
loop_
_entity.id
_entity.type
_entity.pdbx_description
1 polymer ?
#
loop_
_entity_poly.entity_id
_entity_poly.type
_entity_poly.pdbx_seq_one_letter_code
_entity_poly.pdbx_strand_id
1 'polypeptide(L)'
;RSGSLEAECAPAAALHAVLKRSAPLPAQTLPVRGYDFADGPDPGAVLRSFLTTGFQATNFARAVAEIRRMIAAKMEPLSAAERSRAELGGAAGAASGCTIFLGFTSNLISSGVRESIRFLVQHRMDWKPAGAQ
;
A
#
# COMPACT_ATOMS: atom_id res chain seq x y z
N ARG A 1 30.76 -30.41 -53.63
CA ARG A 1 30.01 -29.16 -53.45
C ARG A 1 29.96 -28.91 -51.94
N SER A 2 30.82 -28.02 -51.44
CA SER A 2 30.90 -27.71 -50.00
C SER A 2 29.70 -26.86 -49.60
N GLY A 3 28.84 -27.38 -48.72
CA GLY A 3 27.82 -26.58 -48.05
C GLY A 3 28.49 -25.78 -46.95
N SER A 4 28.69 -24.48 -47.18
CA SER A 4 29.04 -23.53 -46.14
C SER A 4 27.83 -23.38 -45.21
N LEU A 5 27.99 -23.80 -43.96
CA LEU A 5 27.11 -23.41 -42.86
C LEU A 5 27.34 -21.92 -42.62
N GLU A 6 26.59 -21.07 -43.31
CA GLU A 6 26.55 -19.65 -42.97
C GLU A 6 25.85 -19.54 -41.61
N ALA A 7 26.59 -19.08 -40.60
CA ALA A 7 26.01 -18.67 -39.34
C ALA A 7 25.07 -17.50 -39.63
N GLU A 8 23.76 -17.75 -39.57
CA GLU A 8 22.73 -16.74 -39.79
C GLU A 8 22.90 -15.63 -38.74
N CYS A 9 23.47 -14.50 -39.16
CA CYS A 9 23.69 -13.35 -38.31
C CYS A 9 22.35 -12.68 -38.04
N ALA A 10 21.97 -12.55 -36.75
CA ALA A 10 20.73 -11.89 -36.37
C ALA A 10 20.68 -10.48 -36.97
N PRO A 11 19.53 -10.02 -37.50
CA PRO A 11 19.42 -8.71 -38.12
C PRO A 11 19.92 -7.59 -37.19
N ALA A 12 20.79 -6.72 -37.70
CA ALA A 12 21.41 -5.65 -36.89
C ALA A 12 20.37 -4.76 -36.19
N ALA A 13 19.22 -4.54 -36.82
CA ALA A 13 18.09 -3.81 -36.24
C ALA A 13 17.49 -4.52 -35.01
N ALA A 14 17.39 -5.85 -35.04
CA ALA A 14 16.92 -6.65 -33.91
C ALA A 14 17.93 -6.61 -32.75
N LEU A 15 19.23 -6.70 -33.05
CA LEU A 15 20.29 -6.58 -32.04
C LEU A 15 20.26 -5.20 -31.36
N HIS A 16 20.14 -4.13 -32.14
CA HIS A 16 20.07 -2.77 -31.59
C HIS A 16 18.80 -2.52 -30.75
N ALA A 17 17.66 -3.10 -31.15
CA ALA A 17 16.40 -2.96 -30.42
C ALA A 17 16.39 -3.74 -29.09
N VAL A 18 16.90 -4.97 -29.09
CA VAL A 18 16.86 -5.87 -27.92
C VAL A 18 17.99 -5.61 -26.94
N LEU A 19 19.21 -5.32 -27.43
CA LEU A 19 20.41 -5.18 -26.60
C LEU A 19 20.72 -3.72 -26.22
N LYS A 20 19.69 -2.88 -26.15
CA LYS A 20 19.84 -1.49 -25.71
C LYS A 20 20.27 -1.45 -24.24
N ARG A 21 21.35 -0.71 -23.95
CA ARG A 21 21.82 -0.50 -22.57
C ARG A 21 20.78 0.27 -21.75
N SER A 22 20.50 -0.21 -20.55
CA SER A 22 19.65 0.48 -19.58
C SER A 22 20.45 1.52 -18.78
N ALA A 23 19.75 2.58 -18.34
CA ALA A 23 20.27 3.52 -17.37
C ALA A 23 20.21 2.91 -15.95
N PRO A 24 21.06 3.35 -15.01
CA PRO A 24 20.99 2.90 -13.62
C PRO A 24 19.69 3.36 -12.96
N LEU A 25 19.20 2.55 -12.01
CA LEU A 25 18.03 2.88 -11.21
C LEU A 25 18.41 3.73 -9.98
N PRO A 26 17.49 4.55 -9.44
CA PRO A 26 17.71 5.25 -8.17
C PRO A 26 18.00 4.29 -7.01
N ALA A 27 18.83 4.71 -6.05
CA ALA A 27 19.24 3.89 -4.91
C ALA A 27 18.06 3.45 -4.00
N GLN A 28 16.94 4.16 -4.07
CA GLN A 28 15.74 3.90 -3.26
C GLN A 28 14.81 2.85 -3.89
N THR A 29 15.13 2.34 -5.09
CA THR A 29 14.30 1.37 -5.79
C THR A 29 14.32 0.03 -5.07
N LEU A 30 13.15 -0.39 -4.58
CA LEU A 30 12.99 -1.69 -3.93
C LEU A 30 13.00 -2.81 -4.99
N PRO A 31 13.81 -3.87 -4.83
CA PRO A 31 13.77 -5.03 -5.70
C PRO A 31 12.46 -5.80 -5.53
N VAL A 32 11.98 -6.43 -6.60
CA VAL A 32 10.82 -7.31 -6.54
C VAL A 32 11.22 -8.61 -5.83
N ARG A 33 10.56 -8.89 -4.71
CA ARG A 33 10.75 -10.11 -3.91
C ARG A 33 9.44 -10.45 -3.18
N GLY A 34 8.98 -11.68 -3.36
CA GLY A 34 7.83 -12.23 -2.63
C GLY A 34 8.19 -12.70 -1.21
N TYR A 35 7.19 -13.17 -0.48
CA TYR A 35 7.41 -13.86 0.79
C TYR A 35 8.07 -15.23 0.56
N ASP A 36 9.05 -15.58 1.39
CA ASP A 36 9.68 -16.90 1.37
C ASP A 36 9.01 -17.80 2.44
N PHE A 37 8.32 -18.84 1.99
CA PHE A 37 7.63 -19.76 2.91
C PHE A 37 8.58 -20.72 3.63
N ALA A 38 9.87 -20.75 3.27
CA ALA A 38 10.88 -21.46 4.05
C ALA A 38 11.04 -20.87 5.47
N ASP A 39 10.71 -19.58 5.65
CA ASP A 39 10.73 -18.89 6.95
C ASP A 39 9.51 -19.26 7.85
N GLY A 40 8.61 -20.12 7.35
CA GLY A 40 7.39 -20.56 8.04
C GLY A 40 6.15 -19.72 7.71
N PRO A 41 4.96 -20.11 8.21
CA PRO A 41 3.72 -19.42 7.91
C PRO A 41 3.48 -18.23 8.86
N ASP A 42 3.99 -17.04 8.52
CA ASP A 42 3.61 -15.76 9.17
C ASP A 42 2.69 -14.94 8.25
N PRO A 43 1.35 -14.94 8.49
CA PRO A 43 0.41 -14.14 7.71
C PRO A 43 0.73 -12.64 7.72
N GLY A 44 1.26 -12.13 8.83
CA GLY A 44 1.69 -10.75 8.94
C GLY A 44 2.87 -10.46 8.02
N ALA A 45 3.85 -11.38 7.93
CA ALA A 45 4.98 -11.22 7.02
C ALA A 45 4.58 -11.34 5.55
N VAL A 46 3.63 -12.24 5.24
CA VAL A 46 3.03 -12.32 3.89
C VAL A 46 2.41 -10.98 3.48
N LEU A 47 1.59 -10.37 4.34
CA LEU A 47 0.98 -9.08 4.03
C LEU A 47 2.02 -7.95 3.95
N ARG A 48 3.12 -8.02 4.71
CA ARG A 48 4.23 -7.05 4.60
C ARG A 48 5.00 -7.20 3.29
N SER A 49 5.20 -8.42 2.78
CA SER A 49 5.93 -8.66 1.53
C SER A 49 5.20 -8.13 0.29
N PHE A 50 3.90 -7.83 0.40
CA PHE A 50 3.11 -7.29 -0.70
C PHE A 50 3.70 -5.98 -1.26
N LEU A 51 4.42 -5.20 -0.45
CA LEU A 51 5.12 -4.00 -0.90
C LEU A 51 6.09 -4.29 -2.07
N THR A 52 6.78 -5.43 -2.04
CA THR A 52 7.79 -5.85 -3.03
C THR A 52 7.31 -6.97 -3.93
N THR A 53 6.04 -7.38 -3.87
CA THR A 53 5.50 -8.48 -4.69
C THR A 53 5.10 -8.02 -6.10
N GLY A 54 4.68 -6.75 -6.26
CA GLY A 54 4.28 -6.16 -7.55
C GLY A 54 2.77 -6.14 -7.78
N PHE A 55 2.36 -5.50 -8.88
CA PHE A 55 0.96 -5.36 -9.30
C PHE A 55 0.03 -4.84 -8.18
N GLN A 56 -1.12 -5.51 -7.96
CA GLN A 56 -2.10 -5.10 -6.96
C GLN A 56 -1.62 -5.33 -5.52
N ALA A 57 -0.67 -6.24 -5.29
CA ALA A 57 -0.10 -6.45 -3.97
C ALA A 57 0.62 -5.18 -3.50
N THR A 58 1.43 -4.56 -4.36
CA THR A 58 2.10 -3.29 -4.02
C THR A 58 1.08 -2.17 -3.77
N ASN A 59 -0.01 -2.11 -4.52
CA ASN A 59 -1.08 -1.13 -4.28
C ASN A 59 -1.76 -1.35 -2.92
N PHE A 60 -2.03 -2.61 -2.55
CA PHE A 60 -2.58 -2.95 -1.24
C PHE A 60 -1.65 -2.50 -0.10
N ALA A 61 -0.35 -2.80 -0.18
CA ALA A 61 0.62 -2.40 0.83
C ALA A 61 0.71 -0.86 0.97
N ARG A 62 0.62 -0.14 -0.15
CA ARG A 62 0.55 1.34 -0.15
C ARG A 62 -0.72 1.85 0.50
N ALA A 63 -1.88 1.23 0.24
CA ALA A 63 -3.13 1.58 0.88
C ALA A 63 -3.08 1.37 2.41
N VAL A 64 -2.47 0.28 2.87
CA VAL A 64 -2.23 0.04 4.30
C VAL A 64 -1.35 1.15 4.90
N ALA A 65 -0.29 1.56 4.20
CA ALA A 65 0.58 2.65 4.67
C ALA A 65 -0.16 4.01 4.73
N GLU A 66 -1.00 4.32 3.74
CA GLU A 66 -1.84 5.53 3.74
C GLU A 66 -2.83 5.54 4.91
N ILE A 67 -3.54 4.43 5.14
CA ILE A 67 -4.50 4.31 6.25
C ILE A 67 -3.80 4.49 7.59
N ARG A 68 -2.60 3.92 7.76
CA ARG A 68 -1.79 4.15 8.97
C ARG A 68 -1.40 5.62 9.14
N ARG A 69 -1.07 6.34 8.05
CA ARG A 69 -0.80 7.79 8.12
C ARG A 69 -2.04 8.59 8.51
N MET A 70 -3.21 8.26 7.98
CA MET A 70 -4.46 8.91 8.37
C MET A 70 -4.77 8.71 9.87
N ILE A 71 -4.58 7.50 10.38
CA ILE A 71 -4.78 7.19 11.81
C ILE A 71 -3.74 7.93 12.68
N ALA A 72 -2.47 7.92 12.28
CA ALA A 72 -1.43 8.65 13.02
C ALA A 72 -1.73 10.16 13.07
N ALA A 73 -2.08 10.77 11.95
CA ALA A 73 -2.46 12.18 11.88
C ALA A 73 -3.71 12.49 12.71
N LYS A 74 -4.66 11.55 12.81
CA LYS A 74 -5.84 11.66 13.67
C LYS A 74 -5.48 11.70 15.16
N MET A 75 -4.46 10.94 15.58
CA MET A 75 -4.01 10.83 16.97
C MET A 75 -3.03 11.94 17.39
N GLU A 76 -2.50 12.71 16.44
CA GLU A 76 -1.62 13.84 16.74
C GLU A 76 -2.33 14.88 17.63
N PRO A 77 -1.72 15.34 18.74
CA PRO A 77 -2.33 16.31 19.62
C PRO A 77 -2.59 17.64 18.91
N LEU A 78 -3.82 18.14 19.01
CA LEU A 78 -4.19 19.44 18.48
C LEU A 78 -3.69 20.60 19.37
N SER A 79 -3.25 21.68 18.72
CA SER A 79 -3.02 22.94 19.42
C SER A 79 -4.31 23.53 20.00
N ALA A 80 -4.21 24.50 20.90
CA ALA A 80 -5.39 25.15 21.49
C ALA A 80 -6.26 25.86 20.42
N ALA A 81 -5.62 26.49 19.43
CA ALA A 81 -6.33 27.16 18.33
C ALA A 81 -7.06 26.17 17.42
N GLU A 82 -6.44 25.02 17.13
CA GLU A 82 -7.06 23.98 16.29
C GLU A 82 -8.23 23.29 16.99
N ARG A 83 -8.13 23.08 18.31
CA ARG A 83 -9.25 22.57 19.12
C ARG A 83 -10.46 23.49 19.06
N SER A 84 -10.26 24.79 19.29
CA SER A 84 -11.34 25.77 19.21
C SER A 84 -12.00 25.79 17.82
N ARG A 85 -11.21 25.68 16.74
CA ARG A 85 -11.74 25.58 15.37
C ARG A 85 -12.51 24.28 15.11
N ALA A 86 -12.05 23.16 15.67
CA ALA A 86 -12.73 21.87 15.53
C ALA A 86 -14.08 21.85 16.27
N GLU A 87 -14.17 22.49 17.44
CA GLU A 87 -15.41 22.61 18.23
C GLU A 87 -16.48 23.45 17.53
N LEU A 88 -16.07 24.47 16.77
CA LEU A 88 -16.99 25.28 15.95
C LEU A 88 -17.61 24.50 14.77
N GLY A 89 -17.02 23.37 14.37
CA GLY A 89 -17.46 22.55 13.24
C GLY A 89 -18.70 21.68 13.49
N GLY A 90 -19.27 21.71 14.70
CA GLY A 90 -20.56 21.07 15.01
C GLY A 90 -20.59 19.53 14.99
N ALA A 91 -19.47 18.87 14.71
CA ALA A 91 -19.38 17.42 14.80
C ALA A 91 -19.33 17.00 16.28
N ALA A 92 -20.25 16.15 16.71
CA ALA A 92 -20.37 15.62 18.08
C ALA A 92 -19.25 14.63 18.48
N GLY A 93 -18.02 14.87 18.03
CA GLY A 93 -16.84 14.05 18.26
C GLY A 93 -15.68 14.87 18.83
N ALA A 94 -14.76 14.19 19.52
CA ALA A 94 -13.54 14.83 20.01
C ALA A 94 -12.73 15.42 18.84
N ALA A 95 -12.20 16.63 19.06
CA ALA A 95 -11.32 17.29 18.10
C ALA A 95 -10.14 16.37 17.73
N SER A 96 -9.91 16.19 16.43
CA SER A 96 -8.98 15.21 15.86
C SER A 96 -8.06 15.87 14.84
N GLY A 97 -6.78 15.48 14.78
CA GLY A 97 -5.80 16.03 13.81
C GLY A 97 -6.09 15.68 12.34
N CYS A 98 -6.92 14.67 12.11
CA CYS A 98 -7.39 14.26 10.80
C CYS A 98 -8.85 13.79 10.88
N THR A 99 -9.68 14.22 9.93
CA THR A 99 -11.06 13.75 9.74
C THR A 99 -11.07 12.69 8.65
N ILE A 100 -11.47 11.45 8.99
CA ILE A 100 -11.49 10.33 8.06
C ILE A 100 -12.93 10.12 7.57
N PHE A 101 -13.12 10.25 6.25
CA PHE A 101 -14.40 9.98 5.59
C PHE A 101 -14.41 8.55 5.06
N LEU A 102 -15.39 7.75 5.49
CA LEU A 102 -15.58 6.38 5.01
C LEU A 102 -16.83 6.30 4.14
N GLY A 103 -16.62 6.08 2.84
CA GLY A 103 -17.69 5.78 1.88
C GLY A 103 -17.66 4.32 1.45
N PHE A 104 -18.82 3.70 1.35
CA PHE A 104 -19.00 2.34 0.82
C PHE A 104 -20.33 2.24 0.07
N THR A 105 -20.39 1.33 -0.90
CA THR A 105 -21.60 1.04 -1.68
C THR A 105 -22.53 0.06 -0.94
N SER A 106 -23.80 0.00 -1.34
CA SER A 106 -24.83 -0.81 -0.65
C SER A 106 -24.49 -2.30 -0.60
N ASN A 107 -23.87 -2.84 -1.65
CA ASN A 107 -23.47 -4.24 -1.73
C ASN A 107 -22.45 -4.64 -0.65
N LEU A 108 -21.65 -3.70 -0.15
CA LEU A 108 -20.68 -3.97 0.93
C LEU A 108 -21.37 -4.16 2.28
N ILE A 109 -22.48 -3.44 2.54
CA ILE A 109 -23.29 -3.63 3.76
C ILE A 109 -24.14 -4.90 3.70
N SER A 110 -24.57 -5.32 2.51
CA SER A 110 -25.25 -6.62 2.34
C SER A 110 -24.28 -7.82 2.36
N SER A 111 -22.97 -7.58 2.44
CA SER A 111 -21.93 -8.62 2.53
C SER A 111 -21.36 -8.72 3.95
N GLY A 112 -20.51 -9.72 4.20
CA GLY A 112 -19.78 -9.86 5.47
C GLY A 112 -18.74 -8.76 5.76
N VAL A 113 -18.53 -7.81 4.83
CA VAL A 113 -17.72 -6.60 5.10
C VAL A 113 -18.43 -5.67 6.10
N ARG A 114 -19.75 -5.82 6.26
CA ARG A 114 -20.55 -5.09 7.25
C ARG A 114 -19.96 -5.18 8.66
N GLU A 115 -19.48 -6.34 9.08
CA GLU A 115 -18.90 -6.53 10.41
C GLU A 115 -17.60 -5.74 10.58
N SER A 116 -16.77 -5.64 9.54
CA SER A 116 -15.57 -4.79 9.52
C SER A 116 -15.92 -3.31 9.59
N ILE A 117 -16.93 -2.85 8.83
CA ILE A 117 -17.41 -1.47 8.87
C ILE A 117 -17.98 -1.15 10.27
N ARG A 118 -18.78 -2.06 10.83
CA ARG A 118 -19.35 -1.96 12.18
C ARG A 118 -18.24 -1.78 13.21
N PHE A 119 -17.18 -2.59 13.14
CA PHE A 119 -16.04 -2.50 14.03
C PHE A 119 -15.38 -1.10 13.96
N LEU A 120 -15.10 -0.61 12.75
CA LEU A 120 -14.47 0.70 12.56
C LEU A 120 -15.32 1.83 13.15
N VAL A 121 -16.64 1.82 12.92
CA VAL A 121 -17.55 2.86 13.44
C VAL A 121 -17.74 2.74 14.95
N GLN A 122 -17.91 1.52 15.48
CA GLN A 122 -18.09 1.27 16.91
C GLN A 122 -16.92 1.81 17.74
N HIS A 123 -15.70 1.72 17.20
CA HIS A 123 -14.48 2.20 17.84
C HIS A 123 -14.04 3.59 17.36
N ARG A 124 -14.86 4.32 16.60
CA ARG A 124 -14.54 5.66 16.05
C ARG A 124 -13.24 5.72 15.24
N MET A 125 -12.77 4.58 14.73
CA MET A 125 -11.43 4.38 14.17
C MET A 125 -10.28 4.77 15.12
N ASP A 126 -10.55 4.86 16.42
CA ASP A 126 -9.59 5.16 17.48
C ASP A 126 -8.93 3.84 17.93
N TRP A 127 -8.11 3.23 17.06
CA TRP A 127 -7.41 1.99 17.38
C TRP A 127 -5.88 2.21 17.37
N LYS A 128 -5.22 1.74 18.42
CA LYS A 128 -3.76 1.66 18.49
C LYS A 128 -3.30 0.36 17.83
N PRO A 129 -2.45 0.39 16.78
CA PRO A 129 -1.91 -0.84 16.24
C PRO A 129 -1.16 -1.62 17.32
N ALA A 130 -1.40 -2.93 17.38
CA ALA A 130 -0.67 -3.81 18.28
C ALA A 130 0.83 -3.67 18.00
N GLY A 131 1.60 -3.25 19.01
CA GLY A 131 3.04 -2.99 18.90
C GLY A 131 3.46 -1.52 18.80
N ALA A 132 2.54 -0.56 18.80
CA ALA A 132 2.89 0.84 19.06
C ALA A 132 3.01 1.06 20.57
N GLN A 133 4.24 1.02 21.08
CA GLN A 133 4.63 1.73 22.31
C GLN A 133 4.72 3.21 22.00
#